data_AF-A0A9X0ER95-F1
#
_entry.id   AF-A0A9X0ER95-F1
#
_cell.length_a   1.000
_cell.length_b   1.000
_cell.length_c   1.000
_cell.angle_alpha   90.00
_cell.angle_beta   90.00
_cell.angle_gamma   90.00
#
_symmetry.space_group_name_H-M   'P 1'
#
loop_
_entity.id
_entity.type
_entity.pdbx_description
1 polymer ?
#
loop_
_entity_poly.entity_id
_entity_poly.type
_entity_poly.pdbx_seq_one_letter_code
_entity_poly.pdbx_strand_id
1 'polypeptide(L)'
;MSLNRKLKHAGLGMALTLSVTTLIPNTSLAETSVKKHESVSELKTSDNIGKIETTSMPGHQDVHSKIIEDNKEKRVVETWDNEGNYRATFYKDKNEVVTETLDRNGVVLSKTSTAQTQVKPLKDNIQYNRPSIELVDSGQDWLGRYKYYFYTENVWVIQIPGRTKNPIQSANNKTDLGAFRTAVNNLRVEQIGLTKAMGGVAVDAAVAVATVPTGWPAVLAGLKTLGAGADALIAGEKVNNLTKDCTYNFQQVSLQ
;
A
#
# COMPACT_ATOMS: atom_id res chain seq x y z
N MET A 1 -49.51 32.74 25.19
CA MET A 1 -49.89 32.54 23.75
C MET A 1 -48.65 32.02 23.05
N SER A 2 -48.63 30.93 22.27
CA SER A 2 -49.65 29.99 21.83
C SER A 2 -48.88 28.79 21.27
N LEU A 3 -49.16 27.59 21.80
CA LEU A 3 -48.85 26.31 21.14
C LEU A 3 -49.74 26.12 19.90
N ASN A 4 -49.21 25.51 18.84
CA ASN A 4 -49.91 24.50 18.00
C ASN A 4 -48.95 23.96 16.92
N ARG A 5 -48.55 22.69 17.01
CA ARG A 5 -49.15 21.47 16.41
C ARG A 5 -49.04 21.40 14.88
N LYS A 6 -48.34 20.37 14.39
CA LYS A 6 -48.95 19.17 13.78
C LYS A 6 -47.93 18.07 13.47
N LEU A 7 -48.03 16.97 14.22
CA LEU A 7 -47.66 15.63 13.77
C LEU A 7 -48.67 15.15 12.73
N LYS A 8 -48.21 14.41 11.71
CA LYS A 8 -48.95 13.28 11.13
C LYS A 8 -47.97 12.16 10.76
N HIS A 9 -48.21 10.99 11.34
CA HIS A 9 -47.69 9.69 10.93
C HIS A 9 -48.43 9.17 9.68
N ALA A 10 -47.72 8.41 8.85
CA ALA A 10 -48.13 7.22 8.09
C ALA A 10 -46.92 6.87 7.20
N GLY A 11 -46.34 5.68 7.15
CA GLY A 11 -46.89 4.34 7.35
C GLY A 11 -46.76 3.58 6.03
N LEU A 12 -46.13 2.39 6.09
CA LEU A 12 -46.07 1.34 5.05
C LEU A 12 -45.27 1.67 3.77
N GLY A 13 -44.45 0.78 3.21
CA GLY A 13 -44.23 -0.63 3.52
C GLY A 13 -42.98 -1.15 2.81
N MET A 14 -42.33 -2.11 3.48
CA MET A 14 -41.32 -2.97 2.88
C MET A 14 -41.98 -3.86 1.81
N ALA A 15 -41.34 -3.97 0.65
CA ALA A 15 -41.56 -5.06 -0.28
C ALA A 15 -40.19 -5.62 -0.68
N LEU A 16 -39.74 -6.62 0.07
CA LEU A 16 -38.69 -7.57 -0.33
C LEU A 16 -39.34 -8.59 -1.26
N THR A 17 -39.07 -8.51 -2.56
CA THR A 17 -39.40 -9.57 -3.51
C THR A 17 -38.21 -10.51 -3.66
N LEU A 18 -38.19 -11.55 -2.83
CA LEU A 18 -37.39 -12.75 -3.03
C LEU A 18 -37.97 -13.53 -4.21
N SER A 19 -37.31 -13.48 -5.37
CA SER A 19 -37.58 -14.42 -6.45
C SER A 19 -36.62 -15.61 -6.31
N VAL A 20 -37.10 -16.66 -5.65
CA VAL A 20 -36.48 -17.98 -5.65
C VAL A 20 -36.96 -18.71 -6.90
N THR A 21 -36.10 -18.84 -7.90
CA THR A 21 -36.31 -19.79 -9.00
C THR A 21 -35.43 -21.01 -8.76
N THR A 22 -36.08 -22.10 -8.37
CA THR A 22 -35.51 -23.45 -8.32
C THR A 22 -35.38 -23.99 -9.75
N LEU A 23 -34.15 -24.04 -10.27
CA LEU A 23 -33.84 -24.83 -11.46
C LEU A 23 -33.51 -26.26 -11.03
N ILE A 24 -34.43 -27.16 -11.34
CA ILE A 24 -34.26 -28.62 -11.26
C ILE A 24 -33.26 -29.03 -12.36
N PRO A 25 -32.23 -29.83 -12.05
CA PRO A 25 -31.28 -30.31 -13.06
C PRO A 25 -31.92 -31.42 -13.88
N ASN A 26 -32.07 -31.20 -15.19
CA ASN A 26 -32.35 -32.28 -16.12
C ASN A 26 -31.04 -33.02 -16.40
N THR A 27 -30.90 -34.20 -15.82
CA THR A 27 -29.90 -35.19 -16.20
C THR A 27 -30.31 -35.81 -17.54
N SER A 28 -29.70 -35.35 -18.62
CA SER A 28 -29.66 -36.08 -19.88
C SER A 28 -28.24 -36.58 -20.11
N LEU A 29 -28.05 -37.88 -19.90
CA LEU A 29 -26.92 -38.63 -20.45
C LEU A 29 -26.98 -38.49 -21.98
N ALA A 30 -26.01 -37.79 -22.54
CA ALA A 30 -25.70 -37.86 -23.97
C ALA A 30 -24.22 -38.21 -24.10
N GLU A 31 -23.98 -39.20 -24.94
CA GLU A 31 -22.78 -40.00 -25.07
C GLU A 31 -21.55 -39.17 -25.49
N THR A 32 -20.43 -39.50 -24.86
CA THR A 32 -19.09 -39.07 -25.21
C THR A 32 -18.73 -39.46 -26.64
N SER A 33 -18.69 -38.46 -27.54
CA SER A 33 -17.81 -38.52 -28.71
C SER A 33 -16.54 -37.73 -28.38
N VAL A 34 -15.44 -38.45 -28.17
CA VAL A 34 -14.11 -37.88 -27.95
C VAL A 34 -13.64 -37.25 -29.26
N LYS A 35 -13.80 -35.94 -29.39
CA LYS A 35 -12.92 -35.12 -30.24
C LYS A 35 -11.87 -34.51 -29.33
N LYS A 36 -10.64 -34.97 -29.51
CA LYS A 36 -9.42 -34.38 -28.95
C LYS A 36 -9.33 -32.93 -29.44
N HIS A 37 -9.89 -32.01 -28.65
CA HIS A 37 -9.69 -30.58 -28.84
C HIS A 37 -8.41 -30.24 -28.09
N GLU A 38 -7.36 -29.91 -28.83
CA GLU A 38 -6.25 -29.15 -28.27
C GLU A 38 -6.84 -27.91 -27.63
N SER A 39 -6.81 -27.86 -26.31
CA SER A 39 -7.04 -26.65 -25.54
C SER A 39 -5.84 -25.74 -25.76
N VAL A 40 -5.85 -25.00 -26.87
CA VAL A 40 -5.14 -23.73 -26.92
C VAL A 40 -5.77 -22.90 -25.80
N SER A 41 -5.04 -22.78 -24.70
CA SER A 41 -5.34 -21.84 -23.64
C SER A 41 -5.33 -20.45 -24.26
N GLU A 42 -6.47 -19.99 -24.76
CA GLU A 42 -6.71 -18.57 -25.02
C GLU A 42 -6.45 -17.85 -23.68
N LEU A 43 -5.28 -17.22 -23.60
CA LEU A 43 -5.05 -16.14 -22.65
C LEU A 43 -6.22 -15.19 -22.83
N LYS A 44 -7.08 -15.10 -21.82
CA LYS A 44 -7.96 -13.95 -21.65
C LYS A 44 -7.06 -12.74 -21.43
N THR A 45 -6.59 -12.14 -22.52
CA THR A 45 -6.02 -10.80 -22.52
C THR A 45 -7.06 -9.88 -21.90
N SER A 46 -6.72 -9.29 -20.76
CA SER A 46 -7.51 -8.25 -20.12
C SER A 46 -7.85 -7.17 -21.15
N ASP A 47 -9.13 -6.77 -21.27
CA ASP A 47 -9.63 -5.79 -22.25
C ASP A 47 -8.92 -4.42 -22.21
N ASN A 48 -8.07 -4.19 -21.20
CA ASN A 48 -7.32 -2.96 -20.99
C ASN A 48 -5.86 -3.02 -21.49
N ILE A 49 -5.37 -4.16 -21.98
CA ILE A 49 -4.01 -4.26 -22.51
C ILE A 49 -3.86 -3.32 -23.72
N GLY A 50 -2.82 -2.48 -23.68
CA GLY A 50 -2.50 -1.55 -24.75
C GLY A 50 -3.24 -0.21 -24.72
N LYS A 51 -4.30 -0.07 -23.92
CA LYS A 51 -5.04 1.18 -23.75
C LYS A 51 -4.19 2.19 -22.96
N ILE A 52 -4.13 3.43 -23.45
CA ILE A 52 -3.50 4.54 -22.74
C ILE A 52 -4.54 5.19 -21.84
N GLU A 53 -4.20 5.33 -20.57
CA GLU A 53 -4.99 6.04 -19.56
C GLU A 53 -4.21 7.23 -19.02
N THR A 54 -4.90 8.34 -18.79
CA THR A 54 -4.32 9.52 -18.15
C THR A 54 -4.84 9.61 -16.73
N THR A 55 -3.93 9.77 -15.78
CA THR A 55 -4.26 10.02 -14.38
C THR A 55 -3.85 11.43 -14.01
N SER A 56 -4.85 12.23 -13.64
CA SER A 56 -4.68 13.58 -13.13
C SER A 56 -4.82 13.57 -11.61
N MET A 57 -3.80 14.06 -10.91
CA MET A 57 -3.82 14.20 -9.45
C MET A 57 -3.52 15.64 -9.05
N PRO A 58 -4.25 16.21 -8.07
CA PRO A 58 -3.98 17.56 -7.60
C PRO A 58 -2.53 17.73 -7.15
N GLY A 59 -1.85 18.76 -7.64
CA GLY A 59 -0.46 19.05 -7.29
C GLY A 59 0.59 18.24 -8.06
N HIS A 60 0.18 17.37 -8.99
CA HIS A 60 1.08 16.59 -9.86
C HIS A 60 0.79 16.85 -11.33
N GLN A 61 1.77 16.57 -12.18
CA GLN A 61 1.55 16.52 -13.62
C GLN A 61 0.67 15.32 -13.99
N ASP A 62 -0.02 15.42 -15.12
CA ASP A 62 -0.77 14.29 -15.67
C ASP A 62 0.19 13.15 -16.03
N VAL A 63 -0.10 11.96 -15.52
CA VAL A 63 0.70 10.76 -15.80
C VAL A 63 -0.06 9.84 -16.74
N HIS A 64 0.54 9.56 -17.88
CA HIS A 64 0.03 8.55 -18.82
C HIS A 64 0.46 7.16 -18.38
N SER A 65 -0.37 6.16 -18.65
CA SER A 65 -0.05 4.77 -18.35
C SER A 65 -0.60 3.81 -19.39
N LYS A 66 0.08 2.70 -19.56
CA LYS A 66 -0.32 1.60 -20.44
C LYS A 66 0.00 0.26 -19.79
N ILE A 67 -1.00 -0.62 -19.72
CA ILE A 67 -0.76 -2.03 -19.37
C ILE A 67 -0.15 -2.69 -20.60
N ILE A 68 1.09 -3.17 -20.49
CA ILE A 68 1.81 -3.83 -21.59
C ILE A 68 1.72 -5.36 -21.50
N GLU A 69 1.50 -5.90 -20.30
CA GLU A 69 1.32 -7.33 -20.08
C GLU A 69 0.40 -7.55 -18.88
N ASP A 70 -0.54 -8.49 -18.97
CA ASP A 70 -1.36 -8.94 -17.85
C ASP A 70 -1.75 -10.40 -18.05
N ASN A 71 -1.11 -11.30 -17.33
CA ASN A 71 -1.37 -12.74 -17.37
C ASN A 71 -1.45 -13.30 -15.94
N LYS A 72 -1.51 -14.63 -15.79
CA LYS A 72 -1.63 -15.26 -14.47
C LYS A 72 -0.40 -15.05 -13.58
N GLU A 73 0.77 -14.83 -14.16
CA GLU A 73 2.05 -14.75 -13.45
C GLU A 73 2.39 -13.32 -13.06
N LYS A 74 2.15 -12.36 -13.96
CA LYS A 74 2.53 -10.96 -13.74
C LYS A 74 1.63 -9.97 -14.45
N ARG A 75 1.66 -8.73 -13.97
CA ARG A 75 1.14 -7.56 -14.66
C ARG A 75 2.25 -6.53 -14.81
N VAL A 76 2.38 -5.95 -15.99
CA VAL A 76 3.40 -4.94 -16.30
C VAL A 76 2.70 -3.68 -16.80
N VAL A 77 3.03 -2.54 -16.18
CA VAL A 77 2.53 -1.22 -16.55
C VAL A 77 3.69 -0.31 -16.82
N GLU A 78 3.64 0.40 -17.94
CA GLU A 78 4.51 1.53 -18.21
C GLU A 78 3.76 2.82 -17.90
N THR A 79 4.43 3.77 -17.26
CA THR A 79 3.91 5.10 -17.00
C THR A 79 4.92 6.15 -17.43
N TRP A 80 4.44 7.28 -17.94
CA TRP A 80 5.32 8.37 -18.36
C TRP A 80 4.64 9.72 -18.19
N ASP A 81 5.48 10.71 -17.94
CA ASP A 81 5.15 12.13 -17.85
C ASP A 81 6.31 12.95 -18.47
N ASN A 82 6.37 14.24 -18.19
CA ASN A 82 7.48 15.08 -18.68
C ASN A 82 8.78 14.88 -17.89
N GLU A 83 8.74 14.23 -16.72
CA GLU A 83 9.88 13.99 -15.83
C GLU A 83 10.61 12.69 -16.18
N GLY A 84 9.88 11.67 -16.63
CA GLY A 84 10.51 10.42 -17.06
C GLY A 84 9.55 9.30 -17.45
N ASN A 85 10.16 8.16 -17.73
CA ASN A 85 9.50 6.90 -18.06
C ASN A 85 9.74 5.90 -16.92
N TYR A 86 8.70 5.17 -16.54
CA TYR A 86 8.75 4.17 -15.49
C TYR A 86 8.07 2.89 -15.95
N ARG A 87 8.60 1.76 -15.52
CA ARG A 87 7.97 0.45 -15.71
C ARG A 87 7.83 -0.23 -14.37
N ALA A 88 6.61 -0.63 -14.04
CA ALA A 88 6.33 -1.47 -12.89
C ALA A 88 5.92 -2.87 -13.33
N THR A 89 6.38 -3.88 -12.62
CA THR A 89 6.00 -5.29 -12.78
C THR A 89 5.53 -5.83 -11.45
N PHE A 90 4.27 -6.26 -11.39
CA PHE A 90 3.73 -7.02 -10.28
C PHE A 90 3.84 -8.52 -10.57
N TYR A 91 4.69 -9.22 -9.83
CA TYR A 91 4.79 -10.68 -9.82
C TYR A 91 3.76 -11.25 -8.84
N LYS A 92 2.70 -11.85 -9.39
CA LYS A 92 1.49 -12.27 -8.65
C LYS A 92 1.76 -13.46 -7.73
N ASP A 93 2.68 -14.33 -8.09
CA ASP A 93 3.12 -15.50 -7.32
C ASP A 93 3.86 -15.10 -6.03
N LYS A 94 4.68 -14.05 -6.10
CA LYS A 94 5.51 -13.56 -4.99
C LYS A 94 4.91 -12.39 -4.23
N ASN A 95 3.80 -11.84 -4.73
CA ASN A 95 3.23 -10.59 -4.26
C ASN A 95 4.28 -9.45 -4.24
N GLU A 96 5.15 -9.42 -5.25
CA GLU A 96 6.29 -8.50 -5.37
C GLU A 96 6.04 -7.50 -6.49
N VAL A 97 6.27 -6.22 -6.22
CA VAL A 97 6.29 -5.16 -7.22
C VAL A 97 7.72 -4.71 -7.41
N VAL A 98 8.15 -4.73 -8.66
CA VAL A 98 9.41 -4.15 -9.10
C VAL A 98 9.10 -2.92 -9.92
N THR A 99 9.66 -1.77 -9.53
CA THR A 99 9.59 -0.53 -10.30
C THR A 99 10.95 -0.16 -10.85
N GLU A 100 10.99 0.21 -12.12
CA GLU A 100 12.17 0.56 -12.88
C GLU A 100 12.00 1.98 -13.43
N THR A 101 13.02 2.82 -13.27
CA THR A 101 13.12 4.09 -13.98
C THR A 101 13.84 3.83 -15.30
N LEU A 102 13.31 4.36 -16.40
CA LEU A 102 13.82 4.12 -17.75
C LEU A 102 14.37 5.42 -18.35
N ASP A 103 15.38 5.31 -19.20
CA ASP A 103 15.81 6.40 -20.06
C ASP A 103 14.87 6.57 -21.28
N ARG A 104 15.21 7.48 -22.19
CA ARG A 104 14.42 7.72 -23.42
C ARG A 104 14.43 6.55 -24.41
N ASN A 105 15.41 5.65 -24.29
CA ASN A 105 15.56 4.47 -25.15
C ASN A 105 14.96 3.20 -24.50
N GLY A 106 14.35 3.32 -23.32
CA GLY A 106 13.79 2.20 -22.57
C GLY A 106 14.83 1.38 -21.78
N VAL A 107 16.05 1.89 -21.61
CA VAL A 107 17.09 1.26 -20.80
C VAL A 107 16.83 1.54 -19.33
N VAL A 108 16.97 0.51 -18.48
CA VAL A 108 16.77 0.63 -17.03
C VAL A 108 17.90 1.44 -16.41
N LEU A 109 17.56 2.59 -15.83
CA LEU A 109 18.48 3.46 -15.08
C LEU A 109 18.58 3.07 -13.61
N SER A 110 17.45 2.69 -13.01
CA SER A 110 17.39 2.26 -11.62
C SER A 110 16.22 1.30 -11.42
N LYS A 111 16.30 0.50 -10.35
CA LYS A 111 15.32 -0.53 -10.02
C LYS A 111 15.11 -0.59 -8.51
N THR A 112 13.85 -0.68 -8.10
CA THR A 112 13.43 -0.88 -6.71
C THR A 112 12.47 -2.05 -6.65
N SER A 113 12.62 -2.91 -5.64
CA SER A 113 11.73 -4.04 -5.39
C SER A 113 11.06 -3.91 -4.03
N THR A 114 9.79 -4.30 -3.94
CA THR A 114 9.08 -4.42 -2.67
C THR A 114 9.36 -5.71 -1.92
N ALA A 115 10.08 -6.67 -2.53
CA ALA A 115 10.46 -7.92 -1.90
C ALA A 115 11.05 -7.63 -0.51
N GLN A 116 10.55 -8.35 0.50
CA GLN A 116 11.09 -8.23 1.83
C GLN A 116 12.55 -8.69 1.79
N THR A 117 13.48 -7.74 1.79
CA THR A 117 14.85 -8.03 2.22
C THR A 117 14.71 -8.48 3.66
N GLN A 118 15.12 -9.72 3.97
CA GLN A 118 15.12 -10.20 5.34
C GLN A 118 15.95 -9.24 6.18
N VAL A 119 15.28 -8.35 6.91
CA VAL A 119 15.91 -7.59 7.98
C VAL A 119 16.20 -8.64 9.02
N LYS A 120 17.47 -9.06 9.12
CA LYS A 120 17.90 -9.94 10.21
C LYS A 120 17.35 -9.33 11.50
N PRO A 121 16.54 -10.06 12.29
CA PRO A 121 16.17 -9.59 13.61
C PRO A 121 17.48 -9.29 14.33
N LEU A 122 17.65 -8.04 14.73
CA LEU A 122 18.78 -7.67 15.58
C LEU A 122 18.63 -8.53 16.84
N LYS A 123 19.68 -9.29 17.17
CA LYS A 123 19.76 -9.94 18.47
C LYS A 123 19.73 -8.82 19.50
N ASP A 124 18.68 -8.77 20.31
CA ASP A 124 18.62 -7.95 21.51
C ASP A 124 19.66 -8.46 22.50
N ASN A 125 20.93 -8.14 22.28
CA ASN A 125 22.03 -8.45 23.20
C ASN A 125 22.17 -7.34 24.25
N ILE A 126 21.05 -6.86 24.75
CA ILE A 126 21.04 -5.92 25.86
C ILE A 126 20.72 -6.72 27.13
N GLN A 127 21.76 -7.27 27.76
CA GLN A 127 21.68 -7.63 29.17
C GLN A 127 21.93 -6.37 30.00
N TYR A 128 20.86 -5.67 30.39
CA TYR A 128 20.94 -4.68 31.45
C TYR A 128 20.64 -5.35 32.80
N ASN A 129 21.66 -5.47 33.64
CA ASN A 129 21.49 -5.68 35.07
C ASN A 129 21.15 -4.32 35.72
N ARG A 130 19.94 -3.82 35.47
CA ARG A 130 19.41 -2.54 35.98
C ARG A 130 17.96 -2.72 36.47
N PRO A 131 17.40 -1.79 37.27
CA PRO A 131 16.00 -1.82 37.67
C PRO A 131 15.11 -2.03 36.44
N SER A 132 13.98 -2.73 36.59
CA SER A 132 13.12 -3.09 35.47
C SER A 132 12.73 -1.86 34.65
N ILE A 133 13.36 -1.71 33.48
CA ILE A 133 12.94 -0.74 32.47
C ILE A 133 11.66 -1.31 31.85
N GLU A 134 10.56 -0.57 31.98
CA GLU A 134 9.24 -0.99 31.56
C GLU A 134 8.83 -0.24 30.28
N LEU A 135 8.11 -0.90 29.39
CA LEU A 135 7.59 -0.28 28.18
C LEU A 135 6.45 0.69 28.54
N VAL A 136 6.58 1.95 28.14
CA VAL A 136 5.59 3.01 28.37
C VAL A 136 4.71 3.21 27.14
N ASP A 137 5.31 3.24 25.95
CA ASP A 137 4.59 3.43 24.69
C ASP A 137 5.30 2.73 23.54
N SER A 138 4.56 2.34 22.51
CA SER A 138 5.13 1.80 21.28
C SER A 138 4.21 2.01 20.10
N GLY A 139 4.81 2.08 18.92
CA GLY A 139 4.06 2.15 17.68
C GLY A 139 4.89 1.63 16.53
N GLN A 140 4.19 1.11 15.53
CA GLN A 140 4.78 0.65 14.28
C GLN A 140 3.83 0.92 13.13
N ASP A 141 4.39 1.09 11.95
CA ASP A 141 3.66 1.14 10.68
C ASP A 141 3.09 -0.25 10.31
N TRP A 142 2.29 -0.31 9.26
CA TRP A 142 1.60 -1.51 8.79
C TRP A 142 2.55 -2.68 8.51
N LEU A 143 3.73 -2.40 7.94
CA LEU A 143 4.73 -3.43 7.59
C LEU A 143 5.78 -3.65 8.69
N GLY A 144 5.69 -2.96 9.83
CA GLY A 144 6.67 -3.05 10.93
C GLY A 144 8.08 -2.57 10.59
N ARG A 145 8.21 -1.77 9.52
CA ARG A 145 9.45 -1.19 8.98
C ARG A 145 9.85 0.10 9.70
N TYR A 146 8.86 0.89 10.10
CA TYR A 146 9.01 2.12 10.87
C TYR A 146 8.41 1.90 12.24
N LYS A 147 9.19 2.06 13.30
CA LYS A 147 8.74 1.76 14.66
C LYS A 147 9.45 2.56 15.73
N TYR A 148 8.77 2.75 16.85
CA TYR A 148 9.31 3.32 18.07
C TYR A 148 8.85 2.52 19.28
N TYR A 149 9.71 2.50 20.29
CA TYR A 149 9.44 2.03 21.64
C TYR A 149 9.96 3.10 22.60
N PHE A 150 9.14 3.45 23.58
CA PHE A 150 9.49 4.36 24.65
C PHE A 150 9.34 3.62 25.96
N TYR A 151 10.40 3.62 26.76
CA TYR A 151 10.45 2.94 28.04
C TYR A 151 10.56 3.93 29.20
N THR A 152 10.45 3.41 30.43
CA THR A 152 10.81 4.15 31.63
C THR A 152 12.26 4.63 31.57
N GLU A 153 12.62 5.58 32.45
CA GLU A 153 13.94 6.24 32.42
C GLU A 153 14.24 7.01 31.12
N ASN A 154 13.20 7.43 30.38
CA ASN A 154 13.32 8.23 29.17
C ASN A 154 14.05 7.54 28.00
N VAL A 155 14.13 6.21 27.99
CA VAL A 155 14.84 5.46 26.95
C VAL A 155 13.95 5.26 25.73
N TRP A 156 14.46 5.58 24.54
CA TRP A 156 13.81 5.31 23.27
C TRP A 156 14.56 4.27 22.44
N VAL A 157 13.81 3.51 21.65
CA VAL A 157 14.32 2.73 20.51
C VAL A 157 13.50 3.14 19.30
N ILE A 158 14.13 3.75 18.30
CA ILE A 158 13.47 4.17 17.05
C ILE A 158 14.13 3.51 15.84
N GLN A 159 13.34 3.10 14.86
CA GLN A 159 13.81 2.37 13.69
C GLN A 159 13.11 2.82 12.42
N ILE A 160 13.90 2.89 11.34
CA ILE A 160 13.46 2.98 9.95
C ILE A 160 14.11 1.82 9.16
N PRO A 161 13.75 1.56 7.89
CA PRO A 161 14.43 0.54 7.09
C PRO A 161 15.97 0.68 7.12
N GLY A 162 16.64 -0.36 7.59
CA GLY A 162 18.10 -0.46 7.64
C GLY A 162 18.80 0.38 8.72
N ARG A 163 18.09 1.14 9.57
CA ARG A 163 18.71 2.02 10.58
C ARG A 163 17.92 2.06 11.89
N THR A 164 18.64 2.07 13.00
CA THR A 164 18.08 2.15 14.37
C THR A 164 18.86 3.19 15.18
N LYS A 165 18.18 3.89 16.10
CA LYS A 165 18.77 4.78 17.11
C LYS A 165 18.15 4.48 18.46
N ASN A 166 18.96 4.56 19.53
CA ASN A 166 18.53 4.31 20.90
C ASN A 166 18.82 5.51 21.83
N PRO A 167 18.21 6.69 21.59
CA PRO A 167 18.53 7.89 22.34
C PRO A 167 17.90 7.87 23.74
N ILE A 168 18.54 8.54 24.69
CA ILE A 168 17.89 8.94 25.95
C ILE A 168 17.22 10.29 25.70
N GLN A 169 15.93 10.39 26.02
CA GLN A 169 15.19 11.63 25.84
C GLN A 169 15.70 12.70 26.81
N SER A 170 16.10 13.83 26.25
CA SER A 170 16.56 15.03 26.95
C SER A 170 15.74 16.24 26.48
N ALA A 171 16.00 17.41 27.06
CA ALA A 171 15.39 18.65 26.60
C ALA A 171 15.71 18.98 25.13
N ASN A 172 16.83 18.48 24.59
CA ASN A 172 17.31 18.83 23.26
C ASN A 172 16.70 17.98 22.14
N ASN A 173 16.27 16.74 22.42
CA ASN A 173 15.74 15.82 21.40
C ASN A 173 14.28 15.41 21.64
N LYS A 174 13.65 15.85 22.74
CA LYS A 174 12.25 15.52 23.07
C LYS A 174 11.27 15.91 21.95
N THR A 175 11.46 17.08 21.34
CA THR A 175 10.60 17.53 20.23
C THR A 175 10.75 16.63 19.01
N ASP A 176 11.98 16.29 18.63
CA ASP A 176 12.26 15.45 17.46
C ASP A 176 11.75 14.01 17.66
N LEU A 177 11.88 13.47 18.87
CA LEU A 177 11.32 12.18 19.24
C LEU A 177 9.80 12.17 19.18
N GLY A 178 9.15 13.23 19.68
CA GLY A 178 7.71 13.43 19.55
C GLY A 178 7.26 13.55 18.10
N ALA A 179 8.03 14.24 17.25
CA ALA A 179 7.76 14.38 15.83
C ALA A 179 7.89 13.04 15.10
N PHE A 180 8.94 12.25 15.38
CA PHE A 180 9.10 10.91 14.81
C PHE A 180 7.96 9.97 15.23
N ARG A 181 7.59 9.94 16.51
CA ARG A 181 6.43 9.20 17.02
C ARG A 181 5.15 9.56 16.27
N THR A 182 4.90 10.85 16.11
CA THR A 182 3.71 11.37 15.39
C THR A 182 3.74 10.94 13.93
N ALA A 183 4.89 11.04 13.27
CA ALA A 183 5.05 10.63 11.88
C ALA A 183 4.76 9.13 11.68
N VAL A 184 5.27 8.24 12.57
CA VAL A 184 5.00 6.80 12.50
C VAL A 184 3.50 6.50 12.70
N ASN A 185 2.85 7.17 13.65
CA ASN A 185 1.42 6.97 13.90
C ASN A 185 0.57 7.46 12.71
N ASN A 186 0.89 8.62 12.14
CA ASN A 186 0.21 9.16 10.97
C ASN A 186 0.41 8.26 9.74
N LEU A 187 1.64 7.78 9.52
CA LEU A 187 1.96 6.83 8.45
C LEU A 187 1.08 5.58 8.57
N ARG A 188 0.98 5.00 9.77
CA ARG A 188 0.13 3.83 10.01
C ARG A 188 -1.33 4.10 9.67
N VAL A 189 -1.87 5.26 10.06
CA VAL A 189 -3.27 5.64 9.80
C VAL A 189 -3.53 5.74 8.29
N GLU A 190 -2.66 6.40 7.53
CA GLU A 190 -2.83 6.51 6.08
C GLU A 190 -2.57 5.18 5.34
N GLN A 191 -1.69 4.32 5.85
CA GLN A 191 -1.55 2.96 5.32
C GLN A 191 -2.84 2.14 5.50
N ILE A 192 -3.54 2.29 6.62
CA ILE A 192 -4.89 1.71 6.81
C ILE A 192 -5.90 2.33 5.83
N GLY A 193 -5.77 3.63 5.53
CA GLY A 193 -6.57 4.30 4.50
C GLY A 193 -6.35 3.67 3.12
N LEU A 194 -5.09 3.47 2.73
CA LEU A 194 -4.71 2.83 1.48
C LEU A 194 -5.24 1.40 1.39
N THR A 195 -5.10 0.59 2.45
CA THR A 195 -5.57 -0.80 2.43
C THR A 195 -7.08 -0.89 2.24
N LYS A 196 -7.84 0.04 2.85
CA LYS A 196 -9.29 0.17 2.62
C LYS A 196 -9.61 0.58 1.18
N ALA A 197 -8.89 1.57 0.64
CA ALA A 197 -9.11 2.06 -0.72
C ALA A 197 -8.78 1.02 -1.80
N MET A 198 -7.86 0.09 -1.51
CA MET A 198 -7.52 -1.04 -2.39
C MET A 198 -8.59 -2.14 -2.45
N GLY A 199 -9.59 -2.14 -1.56
CA GLY A 199 -10.70 -3.12 -1.62
C GLY A 199 -10.28 -4.58 -1.36
N GLY A 200 -9.13 -4.81 -0.70
CA GLY A 200 -8.69 -6.13 -0.26
C GLY A 200 -7.72 -6.89 -1.18
N VAL A 201 -7.46 -6.40 -2.40
CA VAL A 201 -6.51 -7.05 -3.33
C VAL A 201 -5.11 -6.47 -3.15
N ALA A 202 -4.12 -7.33 -2.94
CA ALA A 202 -2.70 -6.98 -2.87
C ALA A 202 -2.37 -5.80 -1.92
N VAL A 203 -3.11 -5.67 -0.81
CA VAL A 203 -3.03 -4.51 0.10
C VAL A 203 -1.63 -4.33 0.70
N ASP A 204 -0.96 -5.42 1.06
CA ASP A 204 0.41 -5.36 1.57
C ASP A 204 1.41 -4.92 0.50
N ALA A 205 1.21 -5.35 -0.75
CA ALA A 205 2.04 -4.90 -1.87
C ALA A 205 1.81 -3.42 -2.15
N ALA A 206 0.56 -2.94 -2.06
CA ALA A 206 0.24 -1.52 -2.23
C ALA A 206 0.91 -0.66 -1.17
N VAL A 207 0.85 -1.07 0.10
CA VAL A 207 1.58 -0.39 1.18
C VAL A 207 3.09 -0.47 0.97
N ALA A 208 3.62 -1.61 0.52
CA ALA A 208 5.05 -1.76 0.25
C ALA A 208 5.52 -0.86 -0.90
N VAL A 209 4.70 -0.70 -1.96
CA VAL A 209 4.94 0.24 -3.06
C VAL A 209 4.87 1.69 -2.56
N ALA A 210 3.89 2.03 -1.73
CA ALA A 210 3.77 3.41 -1.25
C ALA A 210 4.91 3.82 -0.30
N THR A 211 5.53 2.85 0.37
CA THR A 211 6.61 3.06 1.35
C THR A 211 8.02 2.87 0.80
N VAL A 212 8.20 2.57 -0.49
CA VAL A 212 9.56 2.54 -1.06
C VAL A 212 10.15 3.96 -1.12
N PRO A 213 11.47 4.11 -0.92
CA PRO A 213 12.15 5.40 -0.89
C PRO A 213 12.37 5.94 -2.32
N THR A 214 11.31 6.03 -3.11
CA THR A 214 11.31 6.51 -4.49
C THR A 214 10.40 7.73 -4.64
N GLY A 215 10.55 8.44 -5.76
CA GLY A 215 9.65 9.53 -6.13
C GLY A 215 8.22 9.05 -6.42
N TRP A 216 7.27 9.98 -6.40
CA TRP A 216 5.85 9.69 -6.62
C TRP A 216 5.56 8.97 -7.96
N PRO A 217 6.17 9.34 -9.11
CA PRO A 217 5.88 8.65 -10.37
C PRO A 217 6.14 7.13 -10.33
N ALA A 218 7.23 6.71 -9.65
CA ALA A 218 7.54 5.30 -9.45
C ALA A 218 6.51 4.58 -8.55
N VAL A 219 6.01 5.27 -7.52
CA VAL A 219 4.95 4.75 -6.64
C VAL A 219 3.64 4.60 -7.41
N LEU A 220 3.27 5.61 -8.20
CA LEU A 220 2.07 5.57 -9.05
C LEU A 220 2.12 4.39 -10.02
N ALA A 221 3.25 4.17 -10.70
CA ALA A 221 3.44 3.03 -11.59
C ALA A 221 3.21 1.69 -10.86
N GLY A 222 3.79 1.56 -9.67
CA GLY A 222 3.64 0.38 -8.81
C GLY A 222 2.20 0.16 -8.34
N LEU A 223 1.47 1.22 -8.00
CA LEU A 223 0.07 1.11 -7.57
C LEU A 223 -0.84 0.77 -8.76
N LYS A 224 -0.60 1.35 -9.93
CA LYS A 224 -1.33 0.99 -11.17
C LYS A 224 -1.12 -0.46 -11.57
N THR A 225 0.08 -1.02 -11.39
CA THR A 225 0.32 -2.45 -11.62
C THR A 225 -0.49 -3.34 -10.68
N LEU A 226 -0.90 -2.84 -9.51
CA LEU A 226 -1.80 -3.54 -8.60
C LEU A 226 -3.29 -3.32 -8.91
N GLY A 227 -3.60 -2.50 -9.92
CA GLY A 227 -4.97 -2.14 -10.27
C GLY A 227 -5.59 -1.11 -9.32
N ALA A 228 -4.77 -0.28 -8.68
CA ALA A 228 -5.26 0.79 -7.79
C ALA A 228 -6.16 1.79 -8.53
N GLY A 229 -7.35 2.04 -7.98
CA GLY A 229 -8.23 3.13 -8.43
C GLY A 229 -7.82 4.49 -7.87
N ALA A 230 -8.55 5.55 -8.23
CA ALA A 230 -8.21 6.93 -7.86
C ALA A 230 -8.02 7.15 -6.35
N ASP A 231 -8.93 6.64 -5.52
CA ASP A 231 -8.83 6.79 -4.06
C ASP A 231 -7.58 6.11 -3.48
N ALA A 232 -7.20 4.96 -4.04
CA ALA A 232 -5.99 4.24 -3.63
C ALA A 232 -4.72 4.97 -4.09
N LEU A 233 -4.74 5.63 -5.26
CA LEU A 233 -3.63 6.46 -5.70
C LEU A 233 -3.44 7.68 -4.78
N ILE A 234 -4.53 8.38 -4.42
CA ILE A 234 -4.47 9.51 -3.48
C ILE A 234 -3.97 9.06 -2.10
N ALA A 235 -4.49 7.95 -1.57
CA ALA A 235 -4.01 7.40 -0.30
C ALA A 235 -2.54 6.96 -0.38
N GLY A 236 -2.13 6.36 -1.50
CA GLY A 236 -0.76 5.95 -1.77
C GLY A 236 0.23 7.12 -1.77
N GLU A 237 -0.17 8.26 -2.33
CA GLU A 237 0.65 9.48 -2.32
C GLU A 237 0.86 10.00 -0.89
N LYS A 238 -0.21 10.06 -0.09
CA LYS A 238 -0.11 10.45 1.32
C LYS A 238 0.82 9.52 2.10
N VAL A 239 0.72 8.21 1.88
CA VAL A 239 1.63 7.23 2.49
C VAL A 239 3.07 7.49 2.04
N ASN A 240 3.31 7.77 0.76
CA ASN A 240 4.66 8.08 0.26
C ASN A 240 5.24 9.34 0.90
N ASN A 241 4.45 10.39 1.06
CA ASN A 241 4.89 11.63 1.71
C ASN A 241 5.17 11.42 3.21
N LEU A 242 4.29 10.73 3.94
CA LEU A 242 4.52 10.40 5.35
C LEU A 242 5.70 9.46 5.59
N THR A 243 6.04 8.62 4.60
CA THR A 243 7.25 7.80 4.62
C THR A 243 8.52 8.67 4.57
N LYS A 244 8.50 9.73 3.75
CA LYS A 244 9.58 10.73 3.70
C LYS A 244 9.65 11.49 5.03
N ASP A 245 8.52 11.87 5.62
CA ASP A 245 8.47 12.55 6.92
C ASP A 245 9.05 11.68 8.04
N CYS A 246 8.73 10.38 8.08
CA CYS A 246 9.34 9.45 9.04
C CYS A 246 10.86 9.43 8.89
N THR A 247 11.35 9.38 7.64
CA THR A 247 12.78 9.36 7.34
C THR A 247 13.47 10.67 7.74
N TYR A 248 12.84 11.81 7.45
CA TYR A 248 13.31 13.14 7.83
C TYR A 248 13.38 13.28 9.35
N ASN A 249 12.30 13.00 10.08
CA ASN A 249 12.26 13.12 11.53
C ASN A 249 13.26 12.18 12.21
N PHE A 250 13.42 10.95 11.70
CA PHE A 250 14.45 10.04 12.20
C PHE A 250 15.86 10.63 12.09
N GLN A 251 16.16 11.36 11.02
CA GLN A 251 17.48 11.98 10.83
C GLN A 251 17.73 13.09 11.86
N GLN A 252 16.72 13.88 12.21
CA GLN A 252 16.83 14.99 13.16
C GLN A 252 17.12 14.52 14.59
N VAL A 253 16.60 13.35 15.00
CA VAL A 253 16.82 12.84 16.37
C VAL A 253 18.30 12.66 16.70
N SER A 254 18.80 13.40 17.68
CA SER A 254 20.17 13.27 18.19
C SER A 254 20.30 12.14 19.23
N LEU A 255 21.49 11.53 19.29
CA LEU A 255 21.79 10.33 20.10
C LEU A 255 22.25 10.62 21.54
N GLN A 256 22.13 11.86 22.01
CA GLN A 256 22.73 12.39 23.26
C GLN A 256 22.96 11.37 24.38
#